data_AF-A0A3Q0RAB5-F1
#
_entry.id   AF-A0A3Q0RAB5-F1
#
_cell.length_a   1.000
_cell.length_b   1.000
_cell.length_c   1.000
_cell.angle_alpha   90.00
_cell.angle_beta   90.00
_cell.angle_gamma   90.00
#
_symmetry.space_group_name_H-M   'P 1'
#
loop_
_entity.id
_entity.type
_entity.pdbx_description
1 polymer ?
#
loop_
_entity_poly.entity_id
_entity_poly.type
_entity_poly.pdbx_seq_one_letter_code
_entity_poly.pdbx_strand_id
1 'polypeptide(L)'
;AVINSLIPLIFSNITALAPMVRVGTLPMRLLALDYGADVVYCEELIDIKMAQCQRVVNEVLETVDFVAPDDRVMFRTCEREKDRVVFQMVRPETLNRAESQRDDFRNKH
;
A
#
# COMPACT_ATOMS: atom_id res chain seq x y z
N ALA A 1 29.62 -14.35 7.14
CA ALA A 1 28.16 -14.54 7.23
C ALA A 1 27.53 -13.16 7.34
N VAL A 2 26.94 -12.65 6.26
CA VAL A 2 26.20 -11.38 6.29
C VAL A 2 24.90 -11.67 7.04
N ILE A 3 24.80 -11.18 8.27
CA ILE A 3 23.55 -11.22 9.02
C ILE A 3 22.64 -10.24 8.28
N ASN A 4 21.77 -10.75 7.40
CA ASN A 4 20.61 -10.00 6.94
C ASN A 4 19.78 -9.73 8.19
N SER A 5 20.03 -8.60 8.84
CA SER A 5 19.27 -8.12 9.99
C SER A 5 17.90 -7.68 9.48
N LEU A 6 17.04 -8.65 9.16
CA LEU A 6 15.61 -8.42 9.02
C LEU A 6 15.10 -8.07 10.42
N ILE A 7 15.11 -6.77 10.75
CA ILE A 7 14.44 -6.28 11.95
C ILE A 7 12.96 -6.58 11.75
N PRO A 8 12.33 -7.42 12.58
CA PRO A 8 10.91 -7.70 12.44
C PRO A 8 10.11 -6.40 12.65
N LEU A 9 9.05 -6.21 11.85
CA LEU A 9 8.11 -5.12 12.04
C LEU A 9 7.43 -5.27 13.41
N ILE A 10 7.69 -4.32 14.32
CA ILE A 10 7.08 -4.24 15.64
C ILE A 10 5.90 -3.28 15.57
N PHE A 11 4.71 -3.73 15.99
CA PHE A 11 3.46 -2.94 15.89
C PHE A 11 3.00 -2.36 17.24
N SER A 12 3.85 -2.39 18.26
CA SER A 12 3.52 -1.89 19.60
C SER A 12 4.16 -0.53 19.86
N ASN A 13 3.37 0.45 20.30
CA ASN A 13 3.81 1.81 20.61
C ASN A 13 4.55 2.51 19.44
N ILE A 14 4.07 2.29 18.22
CA ILE A 14 4.63 2.85 16.99
C ILE A 14 3.79 4.01 16.46
N THR A 15 4.43 4.89 15.71
CA THR A 15 3.76 5.92 14.92
C THR A 15 3.62 5.44 13.48
N ALA A 16 2.39 5.34 12.98
CA ALA A 16 2.11 4.85 11.64
C ALA A 16 1.34 5.85 10.79
N LEU A 17 1.69 5.95 9.51
CA LEU A 17 0.86 6.65 8.52
C LEU A 17 -0.33 5.77 8.15
N ALA A 18 -1.55 6.20 8.44
CA ALA A 18 -2.77 5.48 8.09
C ALA A 18 -2.95 5.34 6.56
N PRO A 19 -3.65 4.29 6.08
CA PRO A 19 -3.96 4.12 4.66
C PRO A 19 -4.90 5.25 4.19
N MET A 20 -4.40 6.12 3.32
CA MET A 20 -5.17 7.23 2.74
C MET A 20 -5.32 7.04 1.23
N VAL A 21 -6.55 6.78 0.78
CA VAL A 21 -6.87 6.58 -0.65
C VAL A 21 -6.54 7.85 -1.45
N ARG A 22 -5.80 7.71 -2.55
CA ARG A 22 -5.27 8.76 -3.44
C ARG A 22 -4.21 9.69 -2.85
N VAL A 23 -3.86 9.55 -1.58
CA VAL A 23 -2.84 10.36 -0.88
C VAL A 23 -1.63 9.51 -0.48
N GLY A 24 -1.79 8.21 -0.25
CA GLY A 24 -0.74 7.24 0.13
C GLY A 24 0.22 6.81 -1.00
N THR A 25 0.44 7.66 -2.00
CA THR A 25 1.43 7.41 -3.06
C THR A 25 2.86 7.46 -2.49
N LEU A 26 3.86 6.95 -3.25
CA LEU A 26 5.25 6.83 -2.77
C LEU A 26 5.80 8.12 -2.12
N PRO A 27 5.62 9.33 -2.68
CA PRO A 27 6.14 10.56 -2.08
C PRO A 27 5.60 10.82 -0.67
N MET A 28 4.31 10.57 -0.42
CA MET A 28 3.71 10.81 0.90
C MET A 28 4.20 9.82 1.94
N ARG A 29 4.45 8.57 1.55
CA ARG A 29 5.00 7.55 2.45
C ARG A 29 6.44 7.87 2.82
N LEU A 30 7.26 8.26 1.86
CA LEU A 30 8.63 8.70 2.12
C LEU A 30 8.66 9.94 3.00
N LEU A 31 7.77 10.90 2.77
CA LEU A 31 7.66 12.09 3.60
C LEU A 31 7.29 11.75 5.05
N ALA A 32 6.36 10.82 5.27
CA ALA A 32 6.00 10.36 6.60
C ALA A 32 7.17 9.67 7.32
N LEU A 33 7.98 8.89 6.59
CA LEU A 33 9.22 8.31 7.12
C LEU A 33 10.23 9.39 7.52
N ASP A 34 10.35 10.45 6.71
CA ASP A 34 11.25 11.58 6.99
C ASP A 34 10.79 12.39 8.23
N TYR A 35 9.48 12.40 8.53
CA TYR A 35 8.92 12.97 9.76
C TYR A 35 8.95 12.03 10.98
N GLY A 36 9.52 10.83 10.86
CA GLY A 36 9.70 9.89 11.97
C GLY A 36 8.58 8.85 12.13
N ALA A 37 7.82 8.56 11.09
CA ALA A 37 6.94 7.38 11.10
C ALA A 37 7.76 6.08 11.13
N ASP A 38 7.36 5.15 11.98
CA ASP A 38 7.94 3.81 12.07
C ASP A 38 7.43 2.90 10.96
N VAL A 39 6.14 3.07 10.60
CA VAL A 39 5.44 2.24 9.62
C VAL A 39 4.59 3.12 8.70
N VAL A 40 4.53 2.77 7.42
CA VAL A 40 3.72 3.50 6.42
C VAL A 40 2.81 2.53 5.67
N TYR A 41 1.52 2.82 5.67
CA TYR A 41 0.55 2.01 4.92
C TYR A 41 0.43 2.51 3.47
N CYS A 42 0.34 1.57 2.54
CA CYS A 42 -0.02 1.85 1.15
C CYS A 42 -1.47 2.31 1.03
N GLU A 43 -1.84 2.76 -0.16
CA GLU A 43 -3.24 2.85 -0.56
C GLU A 43 -3.92 1.48 -0.51
N GLU A 44 -5.23 1.48 -0.28
CA GLU A 44 -6.04 0.27 -0.33
C GLU A 44 -6.16 -0.22 -1.78
N LEU A 45 -5.61 -1.40 -2.07
CA LEU A 45 -5.59 -1.99 -3.41
C LEU A 45 -6.44 -3.25 -3.49
N ILE A 46 -7.21 -3.37 -4.59
CA ILE A 46 -8.03 -4.56 -4.85
C ILE A 46 -7.12 -5.69 -5.33
N ASP A 47 -7.18 -6.84 -4.67
CA ASP A 47 -6.34 -8.00 -4.94
C ASP A 47 -6.37 -8.46 -6.41
N ILE A 48 -7.54 -8.53 -7.03
CA ILE A 48 -7.72 -8.99 -8.42
C ILE A 48 -7.01 -8.08 -9.42
N LYS A 49 -6.93 -6.78 -9.12
CA LYS A 49 -6.20 -5.83 -9.97
C LYS A 49 -4.70 -5.97 -9.79
N MET A 50 -4.24 -6.24 -8.56
CA MET A 50 -2.83 -6.49 -8.29
C MET A 50 -2.34 -7.81 -8.88
N ALA A 51 -3.18 -8.84 -8.90
CA ALA A 51 -2.86 -10.13 -9.53
C ALA A 51 -2.60 -10.03 -11.04
N GLN A 52 -3.14 -8.99 -11.69
CA GLN A 52 -2.92 -8.71 -13.12
C GLN A 52 -1.67 -7.84 -13.37
N CYS A 53 -1.04 -7.31 -12.31
CA CYS A 53 0.10 -6.42 -12.44
C CYS A 53 1.41 -7.19 -12.68
N GLN A 54 2.29 -6.60 -13.47
CA GLN A 54 3.66 -7.06 -13.65
C GLN A 54 4.61 -6.26 -12.78
N ARG A 55 5.54 -6.96 -12.12
CA ARG A 55 6.61 -6.33 -11.35
C ARG A 55 7.73 -5.91 -12.31
N VAL A 56 7.96 -4.61 -12.43
CA VAL A 56 8.99 -3.99 -13.25
C VAL A 56 9.99 -3.29 -12.35
N VAL A 57 11.29 -3.55 -12.55
CA VAL A 57 12.35 -2.80 -11.88
C VAL A 57 12.63 -1.56 -12.73
N ASN A 58 12.47 -0.38 -12.14
CA ASN A 58 12.71 0.89 -12.79
C ASN A 58 14.08 1.43 -12.37
N GLU A 59 15.10 1.18 -13.19
CA GLU A 59 16.48 1.59 -12.91
C GLU A 59 16.66 3.12 -12.93
N VAL A 60 15.83 3.86 -13.68
CA VAL A 60 15.92 5.33 -13.77
C VAL A 60 15.48 5.99 -12.47
N LEU A 61 14.45 5.44 -11.82
CA LEU A 61 13.89 5.98 -10.57
C LEU A 61 14.34 5.21 -9.32
N GLU A 62 15.11 4.13 -9.49
CA GLU A 62 15.49 3.20 -8.43
C GLU A 62 14.26 2.65 -7.67
N THR A 63 13.18 2.39 -8.40
CA THR A 63 11.91 1.89 -7.84
C THR A 63 11.54 0.50 -8.37
N VAL A 64 10.64 -0.16 -7.65
CA VAL A 64 9.90 -1.34 -8.11
C VAL A 64 8.47 -0.92 -8.37
N ASP A 65 8.04 -1.08 -9.62
CA ASP A 65 6.73 -0.68 -10.11
C ASP A 65 5.88 -1.91 -10.39
N PHE A 66 4.63 -1.91 -9.95
CA PHE A 66 3.61 -2.90 -10.27
C PHE A 66 2.69 -2.27 -11.30
N VAL A 67 2.84 -2.70 -12.56
CA VAL A 67 2.20 -2.10 -13.73
C VAL A 67 1.06 -3.00 -14.19
N ALA A 68 -0.14 -2.45 -14.30
CA ALA A 68 -1.30 -3.17 -14.82
C ALA A 68 -1.21 -3.32 -16.37
N PRO A 69 -2.03 -4.20 -16.99
CA PRO A 69 -2.01 -4.41 -18.44
C PRO A 69 -2.35 -3.17 -19.28
N ASP A 70 -2.92 -2.13 -18.66
CA ASP A 70 -3.23 -0.82 -19.26
C ASP A 70 -2.08 0.20 -19.11
N ASP A 71 -0.86 -0.27 -18.82
CA ASP A 71 0.35 0.52 -18.54
C ASP A 71 0.23 1.47 -17.31
N ARG A 72 -0.84 1.34 -16.52
CA ARG A 72 -0.98 2.14 -15.29
C ARG A 72 -0.15 1.54 -14.16
N VAL A 73 0.66 2.38 -13.51
CA VAL A 73 1.36 2.01 -12.28
C VAL A 73 0.36 1.93 -11.12
N MET A 74 0.10 0.73 -10.63
CA MET A 74 -0.84 0.45 -9.53
C MET A 74 -0.20 0.60 -8.16
N PHE A 75 1.08 0.24 -8.06
CA PHE A 75 1.87 0.40 -6.85
C PHE A 75 3.32 0.65 -7.22
N ARG A 76 3.98 1.58 -6.54
CA ARG A 76 5.40 1.89 -6.71
C ARG A 76 6.05 1.94 -5.34
N THR A 77 7.17 1.24 -5.18
CA THR A 77 7.93 1.18 -3.93
C THR A 77 9.43 1.34 -4.19
N CYS A 78 10.22 1.62 -3.16
CA CYS A 78 11.67 1.76 -3.26
C CYS A 78 12.36 1.13 -2.04
N GLU A 79 13.67 0.94 -2.11
CA GLU A 79 14.42 0.27 -1.03
C GLU A 79 14.31 1.02 0.31
N ARG A 80 14.12 2.36 0.32
CA ARG A 80 14.03 3.18 1.54
C ARG A 80 12.86 2.81 2.46
N GLU A 81 11.75 2.34 1.91
CA GLU A 81 10.55 2.01 2.70
C GLU A 81 10.34 0.49 2.89
N LYS A 82 11.20 -0.34 2.31
CA LYS A 82 11.01 -1.80 2.20
C LYS A 82 10.75 -2.51 3.53
N ASP A 83 11.43 -2.09 4.59
CA ASP A 83 11.28 -2.69 5.93
C ASP A 83 10.17 -2.04 6.77
N ARG A 84 9.46 -1.03 6.22
CA ARG A 84 8.49 -0.20 6.94
C ARG A 84 7.15 -0.05 6.23
N VAL A 85 7.06 -0.46 4.97
CA VAL A 85 5.85 -0.35 4.14
C VAL A 85 4.92 -1.53 4.38
N VAL A 86 3.66 -1.25 4.66
CA VAL A 86 2.61 -2.26 4.83
C VAL A 86 1.66 -2.21 3.65
N PHE A 87 1.63 -3.31 2.89
CA PHE A 87 0.77 -3.47 1.72
C PHE A 87 -0.62 -3.98 2.13
N GLN A 88 -1.64 -3.12 2.01
CA GLN A 88 -3.02 -3.47 2.35
C GLN A 88 -3.80 -3.92 1.10
N MET A 89 -4.34 -5.12 1.17
CA MET A 89 -5.18 -5.70 0.12
C MET A 89 -6.62 -5.86 0.58
N VAL A 90 -7.55 -5.59 -0.33
CA VAL A 90 -8.98 -5.81 -0.09
C VAL A 90 -9.57 -6.68 -1.19
N ARG A 91 -10.45 -7.59 -0.76
CA ARG A 91 -11.22 -8.49 -1.63
C ARG A 91 -12.40 -7.73 -2.24
N PRO A 92 -12.72 -7.93 -3.53
CA PRO A 92 -13.89 -7.33 -4.18
C PRO A 92 -15.19 -7.60 -3.41
N GLU A 93 -15.33 -8.82 -2.87
CA GLU A 93 -16.48 -9.25 -2.07
C GLU A 93 -16.70 -8.35 -0.84
N THR A 94 -15.60 -7.91 -0.21
CA THR A 94 -15.64 -7.04 0.97
C THR A 94 -16.13 -5.65 0.60
N LEU A 95 -15.70 -5.12 -0.55
CA LEU A 95 -16.17 -3.82 -1.05
C LEU A 95 -17.66 -3.86 -1.39
N ASN A 96 -18.09 -4.88 -2.13
CA ASN A 96 -19.49 -5.07 -2.52
C ASN A 96 -20.41 -5.18 -1.28
N ARG A 97 -19.95 -5.85 -0.23
CA ARG A 97 -20.70 -5.97 1.04
C ARG A 97 -20.81 -4.63 1.75
N ALA A 98 -19.75 -3.82 1.76
CA ALA A 98 -19.77 -2.49 2.35
C ALA A 98 -20.73 -1.54 1.60
N GLU A 99 -20.78 -1.63 0.27
CA GLU A 99 -21.71 -0.85 -0.56
C GLU A 99 -23.16 -1.26 -0.32
N SER A 100 -23.46 -2.57 -0.32
CA SER A 100 -24.82 -3.08 -0.03
C SER A 100 -25.31 -2.62 1.34
N GLN A 101 -24.45 -2.62 2.36
CA GLN A 101 -24.82 -2.15 3.70
C GLN A 101 -25.07 -0.63 3.74
N ARG A 102 -24.31 0.16 2.98
CA ARG A 102 -24.54 1.60 2.85
C ARG A 102 -25.87 1.89 2.16
N ASP A 103 -26.20 1.15 1.11
CA ASP A 103 -27.47 1.29 0.39
C ASP A 103 -28.66 0.86 1.25
N ASP A 104 -28.55 -0.22 2.02
CA ASP A 104 -29.56 -0.64 3.00
C ASP A 104 -29.80 0.43 4.07
N PHE A 105 -28.74 1.11 4.52
CA PHE A 105 -28.85 2.20 5.49
C PHE A 105 -29.49 3.46 4.87
N ARG A 106 -29.14 3.78 3.62
CA ARG A 106 -29.71 4.92 2.89
C ARG A 106 -31.19 4.72 2.57
N ASN A 107 -31.61 3.50 2.24
CA ASN A 107 -33.00 3.17 1.92
C ASN A 107 -33.90 2.96 3.16
N LYS A 108 -33.35 3.05 4.38
CA LYS A 108 -34.11 2.98 5.64
C LYS A 108 -34.63 4.34 6.12
N HIS A 109 -34.33 5.41 5.39
CA HIS A 109 -34.80 6.77 5.58
C HIS A 109 -35.53 7.26 4.33
#